data_AF-A0A961TDR5-F1
#
_entry.id   AF-A0A961TDR5-F1
#
_cell.length_a   1.000
_cell.length_b   1.000
_cell.length_c   1.000
_cell.angle_alpha   90.00
_cell.angle_beta   90.00
_cell.angle_gamma   90.00
#
_symmetry.space_group_name_H-M   'P 1'
#
loop_
_entity.id
_entity.type
_entity.pdbx_description
1 polymer ?
#
loop_
_entity_poly.entity_id
_entity_poly.type
_entity_poly.pdbx_seq_one_letter_code
_entity_poly.pdbx_strand_id
1 'polypeptide(L)'
;LMVYGLAAIYTAFASDITSLLVARFVQGMGSAAPRVIATAAIRDCYEGRRMARVMSLTMTVFMAAPVLAPSIGQAILLAASWRWTFG
;
A
#
# COMPACT_ATOMS: atom_id res chain seq x y z
N LEU A 1 -1.76 -5.16 8.54
CA LEU A 1 -0.50 -5.59 7.89
C LEU A 1 -0.23 -7.09 8.03
N MET A 2 -0.37 -7.70 9.21
CA MET A 2 -0.21 -9.17 9.35
C MET A 2 -1.14 -9.97 8.42
N VAL A 3 -2.43 -9.61 8.35
CA VAL A 3 -3.40 -10.24 7.43
C VAL A 3 -2.97 -10.10 5.95
N TYR A 4 -2.49 -8.92 5.57
CA TYR A 4 -1.96 -8.67 4.23
C TYR A 4 -0.75 -9.57 3.94
N GLY A 5 0.22 -9.62 4.86
CA GLY A 5 1.44 -10.44 4.70
C GLY A 5 1.14 -11.93 4.57
N LEU A 6 0.26 -12.46 5.43
CA LEU A 6 -0.15 -13.88 5.37
C LEU A 6 -0.87 -14.20 4.06
N ALA A 7 -1.78 -13.32 3.61
CA ALA A 7 -2.49 -13.52 2.35
C ALA A 7 -1.56 -13.35 1.13
N ALA A 8 -0.54 -12.49 1.21
CA ALA A 8 0.49 -12.36 0.18
C ALA A 8 1.33 -13.64 0.05
N ILE A 9 1.75 -14.22 1.17
CA ILE A 9 2.46 -15.51 1.19
C ILE A 9 1.57 -16.59 0.58
N TYR A 10 0.30 -16.69 0.99
CA TYR A 10 -0.64 -17.66 0.43
C TYR A 10 -0.85 -17.50 -1.08
N THR A 11 -0.83 -16.26 -1.58
CA THR A 11 -0.94 -15.98 -3.03
C THR A 11 0.24 -16.52 -3.82
N ALA A 12 1.45 -16.58 -3.24
CA ALA A 12 2.63 -17.13 -3.91
C ALA A 12 2.51 -18.65 -4.17
N PHE A 13 1.66 -19.35 -3.41
CA PHE A 13 1.41 -20.80 -3.54
C PHE A 13 0.06 -21.13 -4.23
N ALA A 14 -0.69 -20.12 -4.68
CA ALA A 14 -1.99 -20.33 -5.30
C ALA A 14 -1.84 -21.07 -6.65
N SER A 15 -2.52 -22.22 -6.77
CA SER A 15 -2.44 -23.11 -7.94
C SER A 15 -3.64 -22.98 -8.89
N ASP A 16 -4.67 -22.25 -8.49
CA ASP A 16 -5.91 -22.05 -9.25
C ASP A 16 -6.41 -20.60 -9.13
N ILE A 17 -7.22 -20.16 -10.10
CA ILE A 17 -7.68 -18.77 -10.16
C ILE A 17 -8.59 -18.39 -8.98
N THR A 18 -9.36 -19.34 -8.46
CA THR A 18 -10.30 -19.11 -7.37
C THR A 18 -9.55 -18.84 -6.06
N SER A 19 -8.55 -19.66 -5.74
CA SER A 19 -7.69 -19.44 -4.57
C SER A 19 -6.91 -18.13 -4.66
N LEU A 20 -6.44 -17.77 -5.85
CA LEU A 20 -5.78 -16.47 -6.09
C LEU A 20 -6.72 -15.29 -5.84
N LEU A 21 -7.97 -15.36 -6.32
CA LEU A 21 -8.97 -14.31 -6.11
C LEU A 21 -9.36 -14.15 -4.64
N VAL A 22 -9.55 -15.26 -3.92
CA VAL A 22 -9.82 -15.24 -2.48
C VAL A 22 -8.65 -14.61 -1.73
N ALA A 23 -7.42 -14.99 -2.06
CA ALA A 23 -6.23 -14.42 -1.45
C ALA A 23 -6.12 -12.90 -1.69
N ARG A 24 -6.43 -12.45 -2.91
CA ARG A 24 -6.45 -11.02 -3.28
C ARG A 24 -7.55 -10.25 -2.55
N PHE A 25 -8.72 -10.85 -2.36
CA PHE A 25 -9.79 -10.27 -1.56
C PHE A 25 -9.35 -10.06 -0.11
N VAL A 26 -8.74 -11.08 0.50
CA VAL A 26 -8.20 -10.98 1.87
C VAL A 26 -7.06 -9.98 1.98
N GLN A 27 -6.15 -9.93 1.01
CA GLN A 27 -5.11 -8.90 0.94
C GLN A 27 -5.72 -7.49 0.89
N GLY A 28 -6.77 -7.28 0.10
CA GLY A 28 -7.48 -6.00 0.00
C GLY A 28 -8.08 -5.56 1.33
N MET A 29 -8.68 -6.48 2.07
CA MET A 29 -9.16 -6.19 3.43
C MET A 29 -7.99 -5.80 4.36
N GLY A 30 -6.88 -6.53 4.28
CA GLY A 30 -5.68 -6.25 5.07
C GLY A 30 -4.98 -4.93 4.75
N SER A 31 -5.12 -4.42 3.52
CA SER A 31 -4.50 -3.17 3.05
C SER A 31 -5.37 -1.92 3.29
N ALA A 32 -6.67 -2.08 3.55
CA ALA A 32 -7.56 -0.96 3.86
C ALA A 32 -7.32 -0.36 5.27
N ALA A 33 -6.97 -1.21 6.24
CA ALA A 33 -6.83 -0.82 7.65
C ALA A 33 -5.80 0.29 7.93
N PRO A 34 -4.56 0.27 7.38
CA PRO A 34 -3.53 1.26 7.71
C PRO A 34 -3.95 2.70 7.41
N ARG A 35 -4.62 2.95 6.28
CA ARG A 35 -5.05 4.29 5.89
C ARG A 35 -6.12 4.84 6.84
N VAL A 36 -7.08 4.00 7.22
CA VAL A 36 -8.17 4.38 8.13
C VAL A 36 -7.64 4.62 9.54
N ILE A 37 -6.76 3.73 10.03
CA ILE A 37 -6.16 3.87 11.37
C ILE A 37 -5.30 5.14 11.44
N ALA A 38 -4.51 5.43 10.41
CA ALA A 38 -3.68 6.64 10.40
C ALA A 38 -4.52 7.92 10.47
N THR A 39 -5.60 8.03 9.69
CA THR A 39 -6.46 9.23 9.72
C THR A 39 -7.29 9.32 10.99
N ALA A 40 -7.75 8.18 11.54
CA ALA A 40 -8.44 8.13 12.83
C ALA A 40 -7.51 8.58 13.97
N ALA A 41 -6.31 8.01 14.06
CA ALA A 41 -5.33 8.38 15.10
C ALA A 41 -4.97 9.88 15.06
N ILE A 42 -4.85 10.47 13.86
CA ILE A 42 -4.61 11.92 13.73
C ILE A 42 -5.79 12.74 14.27
N ARG A 43 -7.02 12.29 14.04
CA ARG A 43 -8.23 12.95 14.57
C ARG A 43 -8.37 12.77 16.08
N ASP A 44 -7.91 11.66 16.62
CA ASP A 44 -7.96 11.37 18.06
C ASP A 44 -6.88 12.14 18.84
N CYS A 45 -5.72 12.41 18.22
CA CYS A 45 -4.57 13.03 18.88
C CYS A 45 -4.41 14.54 18.64
N TYR A 46 -5.09 15.12 17.63
CA TYR A 46 -4.90 16.51 17.23
C TYR A 46 -6.21 17.21 16.92
N GLU A 47 -6.30 18.49 17.30
CA GLU A 47 -7.46 19.34 17.04
C GLU A 47 -7.09 20.64 16.31
N GLY A 48 -8.10 21.27 15.70
CA GLY A 48 -7.99 22.59 15.07
C GLY A 48 -6.90 22.68 13.99
N ARG A 49 -6.12 23.77 14.03
CA ARG A 49 -5.06 24.06 13.04
C ARG A 49 -3.95 22.99 13.01
N ARG A 50 -3.69 22.30 14.12
CA ARG A 50 -2.67 21.25 14.20
C ARG A 50 -3.13 20.00 13.47
N MET A 51 -4.40 19.61 13.61
CA MET A 51 -5.01 18.51 12.87
C MET A 51 -4.87 18.71 11.35
N ALA A 52 -5.23 19.90 10.85
CA ALA A 52 -5.14 20.22 9.42
C ALA A 52 -3.70 20.09 8.88
N ARG A 53 -2.70 20.55 9.64
CA ARG A 53 -1.29 20.45 9.26
C ARG A 53 -0.83 18.99 9.16
N VAL A 54 -1.13 18.17 10.17
CA VAL A 54 -0.71 16.75 10.21
C VAL A 54 -1.44 15.93 9.14
N MET A 55 -2.75 16.18 8.95
CA MET A 55 -3.53 15.60 7.86
C MET A 55 -2.92 15.93 6.49
N SER A 56 -2.59 17.20 6.24
CA SER A 56 -1.97 17.63 4.99
C SER A 56 -0.64 16.92 4.74
N LEU A 57 0.25 16.89 5.75
CA LEU A 57 1.55 16.22 5.63
C LEU A 57 1.37 14.73 5.30
N THR A 58 0.46 14.06 5.98
CA THR A 58 0.17 12.63 5.75
C THR A 58 -0.31 12.38 4.33
N MET A 59 -1.21 13.23 3.81
CA MET A 59 -1.69 13.13 2.42
C MET A 59 -0.59 13.44 1.40
N THR A 60 0.28 14.42 1.69
CA THR A 60 1.44 14.72 0.82
C THR A 60 2.37 13.52 0.69
N VAL A 61 2.69 12.85 1.80
CA VAL A 61 3.52 11.62 1.76
C VAL A 61 2.81 10.50 0.99
N PHE A 62 1.50 10.32 1.22
CA PHE A 62 0.71 9.33 0.49
C PHE A 62 0.67 9.58 -1.01
N MET A 63 0.60 10.84 -1.45
CA MET A 63 0.63 11.23 -2.87
C MET A 63 2.02 11.13 -3.48
N ALA A 64 3.08 11.35 -2.69
CA ALA A 64 4.44 11.20 -3.17
C ALA A 64 4.74 9.76 -3.62
N ALA A 65 4.20 8.75 -2.92
CA ALA A 65 4.41 7.34 -3.26
C ALA A 65 4.00 6.96 -4.70
N PRO A 66 2.74 7.17 -5.16
CA PRO A 66 2.34 6.87 -6.53
C PRO A 66 2.96 7.81 -7.57
N VAL A 67 3.41 9.01 -7.18
CA VAL A 67 4.13 9.92 -8.09
C VAL A 67 5.54 9.42 -8.35
N LEU A 68 6.21 8.87 -7.33
CA LEU A 68 7.58 8.37 -7.45
C LEU A 68 7.66 6.94 -8.00
N ALA A 69 6.63 6.12 -7.79
CA ALA A 69 6.63 4.72 -8.21
C ALA A 69 6.93 4.51 -9.72
N PRO A 70 6.34 5.26 -10.67
CA PRO A 70 6.66 5.14 -12.09
C PRO A 70 8.10 5.50 -12.40
N SER A 71 8.65 6.55 -11.77
CA SER A 71 10.04 6.97 -11.97
C SER A 71 11.03 5.90 -11.53
N ILE A 72 10.75 5.23 -10.40
CA ILE A 72 11.54 4.10 -9.92
C ILE A 72 11.42 2.92 -10.90
N GLY A 73 10.21 2.60 -11.35
CA GLY A 73 9.99 1.56 -12.38
C GLY A 73 10.75 1.84 -13.67
N GLN A 74 10.75 3.10 -14.13
CA GLN A 74 11.52 3.53 -15.29
C GLN A 74 13.03 3.39 -15.06
N ALA A 75 13.55 3.80 -13.90
CA ALA A 75 14.96 3.64 -13.57
C ALA A 75 15.39 2.15 -13.59
N ILE A 76 14.54 1.25 -13.09
CA ILE A 76 14.77 -0.20 -13.17
C ILE A 76 14.83 -0.66 -14.63
N LEU A 77 13.93 -0.19 -15.49
CA LEU A 77 13.89 -0.55 -16.91
C LEU A 77 15.12 -0.09 -17.71
N LEU A 78 15.80 0.96 -17.26
CA LEU A 78 17.05 1.43 -17.87
C LEU A 78 18.25 0.54 -17.50
N ALA A 79 18.20 -0.15 -16.36
CA ALA A 79 19.31 -0.96 -15.84
C ALA A 79 19.07 -2.48 -15.91
N ALA A 80 17.82 -2.92 -15.97
CA ALA A 80 17.41 -4.32 -15.89
C ALA A 80 16.18 -4.62 -16.77
N SER A 81 15.85 -5.91 -16.93
CA SER A 81 14.65 -6.31 -17.66
C SER A 81 13.37 -5.96 -16.91
N TRP A 82 12.27 -5.77 -17.63
CA TRP A 82 10.94 -5.43 -17.09
C TRP A 82 10.42 -6.36 -15.99
N ARG A 83 10.91 -7.60 -15.93
CA ARG A 83 10.52 -8.59 -14.91
C ARG A 83 10.86 -8.11 -13.50
N TRP A 84 11.90 -7.29 -13.36
CA TRP A 84 12.32 -6.71 -12.07
C TRP A 84 11.36 -5.63 -11.55
N THR A 85 10.44 -5.13 -12.37
CA THR A 85 9.38 -4.20 -11.92
C THR A 85 8.23 -4.93 -11.20
N PHE A 86 8.13 -6.26 -11.36
CA PHE A 86 7.07 -7.09 -10.81
C PHE A 86 7.55 -8.08 -9.73
N GLY A 87 8.86 -8.08 -9.43
CA GLY A 87 9.50 -8.94 -8.43
C GLY A 87 9.55 -8.31 -7.05
#